data_AF-R6LT66-F1
#
_entry.id   AF-R6LT66-F1
#
_cell.length_a   1.000
_cell.length_b   1.000
_cell.length_c   1.000
_cell.angle_alpha   90.00
_cell.angle_beta   90.00
_cell.angle_gamma   90.00
#
_symmetry.space_group_name_H-M   'P 1'
#
loop_
_entity.id
_entity.type
_entity.pdbx_description
1 polymer ?
#
loop_
_entity_poly.entity_id
_entity_poly.type
_entity_poly.pdbx_seq_one_letter_code
_entity_poly.pdbx_strand_id
1 'polypeptide(L)'
;MKKRIIAVIGTVLLTTLFLNGSNTEAVIKPPVIFVGNENVTGGKYIIGQKSKLMLNIKNKKQYKKISFRTKNLKKVKVDQKGTVTAGTSGGKGVIIVTGITKEGKKYSSDIKITVTDTLGKYSNLVDKRTQNEVKKYLIDAGIPKKNAEAWLKDVNEYNKTIKNTSLVKKGYKKLGLNAPIYNDNKIAEYWSKKYNMFIGYNCRITAFDLLKNYIKTGENTKPNTNELFMDSDALKNSPYQKYNKKDTKKFETLYSSINTVSSTNVNKHIGILRKYRSKNNITFSHDKTKASLITVIFHSYISKNENELFTGHAGVLVPVKNNGYIFIEKISFQSPYQVIKFASKQQLNEYLMRMYDTEWGQNTSKPFIMENNNVLSCYHPVR
;
A
#
# COMPACT_ATOMS: atom_id res chain seq x y z
N MET A 1 18.93 59.82 -46.65
CA MET A 1 17.66 59.37 -47.27
C MET A 1 16.69 58.93 -46.17
N LYS A 2 15.50 59.56 -46.15
CA LYS A 2 14.17 59.11 -45.64
C LYS A 2 14.12 58.46 -44.24
N LYS A 3 13.70 59.16 -43.18
CA LYS A 3 12.31 59.53 -42.74
C LYS A 3 11.43 58.34 -42.32
N ARG A 4 11.00 58.34 -41.04
CA ARG A 4 9.61 58.43 -40.50
C ARG A 4 9.62 58.06 -38.99
N ILE A 5 9.39 58.98 -38.03
CA ILE A 5 8.11 59.60 -37.55
C ILE A 5 7.15 58.49 -37.06
N ILE A 6 6.72 58.40 -35.79
CA ILE A 6 5.65 59.13 -35.05
C ILE A 6 5.79 58.65 -33.56
N ALA A 7 5.93 59.42 -32.47
CA ALA A 7 5.30 60.62 -31.92
C ALA A 7 4.06 60.36 -31.00
N VAL A 8 4.11 61.01 -29.83
CA VAL A 8 3.02 61.45 -28.91
C VAL A 8 2.37 60.34 -28.06
N ILE A 9 2.07 60.42 -26.74
CA ILE A 9 1.59 61.46 -25.79
C ILE A 9 1.99 60.92 -24.38
N GLY A 10 2.45 61.64 -23.35
CA GLY A 10 2.26 63.04 -22.97
C GLY A 10 1.41 63.15 -21.69
N THR A 11 2.10 63.22 -20.53
CA THR A 11 1.71 63.97 -19.31
C THR A 11 0.48 63.44 -18.52
N VAL A 12 0.50 63.32 -17.18
CA VAL A 12 0.33 64.43 -16.23
C VAL A 12 0.95 64.11 -14.86
N LEU A 13 1.74 65.06 -14.37
CA LEU A 13 2.15 65.30 -12.97
C LEU A 13 0.94 65.35 -12.02
N LEU A 14 1.03 64.79 -10.82
CA LEU A 14 0.89 65.63 -9.61
C LEU A 14 1.44 64.96 -8.34
N THR A 15 2.27 65.75 -7.69
CA THR A 15 2.84 65.69 -6.35
C THR A 15 1.84 65.36 -5.24
N THR A 16 2.30 64.58 -4.25
CA THR A 16 2.14 64.94 -2.84
C THR A 16 3.19 64.22 -2.00
N LEU A 17 4.10 65.01 -1.41
CA LEU A 17 4.86 64.63 -0.22
C LEU A 17 3.85 64.41 0.91
N PHE A 18 3.93 63.26 1.57
CA PHE A 18 3.71 63.21 3.02
C PHE A 18 4.84 62.39 3.64
N LEU A 19 5.63 63.09 4.46
CA LEU A 19 6.45 62.51 5.50
C LEU A 19 5.54 61.68 6.42
N ASN A 20 5.88 60.40 6.61
CA ASN A 20 6.02 59.88 7.96
C ASN A 20 6.67 58.50 7.94
N GLY A 21 7.71 58.36 8.75
CA GLY A 21 8.40 57.11 8.95
C GLY A 21 7.45 56.02 9.41
N SER A 22 7.58 54.85 8.81
CA SER A 22 7.39 53.61 9.54
C SER A 22 8.31 52.58 8.89
N ASN A 23 9.15 52.03 9.76
CA ASN A 23 9.89 50.79 9.60
C ASN A 23 9.51 49.99 8.35
N THR A 24 10.48 49.71 7.50
CA THR A 24 10.51 48.45 6.77
C THR A 24 10.59 47.32 7.80
N GLU A 25 9.46 47.05 8.47
CA GLU A 25 9.21 45.76 9.08
C GLU A 25 9.30 44.76 7.94
N ALA A 26 10.42 44.05 7.92
CA ALA A 26 10.51 42.74 7.31
C ALA A 26 9.19 42.03 7.64
N VAL A 27 8.43 41.63 6.61
CA VAL A 27 7.23 40.83 6.80
C VAL A 27 7.69 39.50 7.41
N ILE A 28 7.78 39.44 8.73
CA ILE A 28 8.05 38.22 9.48
C ILE A 28 6.79 37.38 9.31
N LYS A 29 6.78 36.48 8.32
CA LYS A 29 5.83 35.38 8.30
C LYS A 29 6.36 34.28 9.21
N PRO A 30 5.85 34.10 10.44
CA PRO A 30 6.17 32.90 11.21
C PRO A 30 5.54 31.67 10.52
N PRO A 31 6.21 30.52 10.40
CA PRO A 31 5.53 29.25 10.13
C PRO A 31 5.50 28.40 11.41
N VAL A 32 4.37 28.18 12.11
CA VAL A 32 3.13 27.40 11.84
C VAL A 32 3.31 25.88 11.96
N ILE A 33 2.53 25.23 12.83
CA ILE A 33 2.41 23.76 12.97
C ILE A 33 1.45 23.26 11.87
N PHE A 34 1.86 22.37 10.96
CA PHE A 34 0.98 21.84 9.92
C PHE A 34 0.45 20.44 10.25
N VAL A 35 -0.81 20.21 9.88
CA VAL A 35 -1.45 18.90 9.89
C VAL A 35 -2.28 18.75 8.61
N GLY A 36 -1.68 18.10 7.62
CA GLY A 36 -2.35 17.66 6.38
C GLY A 36 -2.23 18.64 5.21
N ASN A 37 -1.53 18.17 4.16
CA ASN A 37 -1.86 18.33 2.75
C ASN A 37 -1.23 17.16 1.97
N GLU A 38 -1.63 15.94 2.32
CA GLU A 38 -1.02 14.65 1.96
C GLU A 38 0.18 14.25 2.84
N ASN A 39 0.23 12.96 3.20
CA ASN A 39 1.06 12.32 4.23
C ASN A 39 0.67 12.58 5.70
N VAL A 40 -0.50 12.12 6.11
CA VAL A 40 -0.79 11.93 7.54
C VAL A 40 -1.31 10.53 7.81
N THR A 41 -0.75 9.89 8.83
CA THR A 41 -1.47 8.99 9.75
C THR A 41 -2.55 9.78 10.51
N GLY A 42 -3.40 10.59 9.87
CA GLY A 42 -4.12 11.66 10.57
C GLY A 42 -5.38 12.21 9.94
N GLY A 43 -6.02 11.44 9.05
CA GLY A 43 -7.39 11.74 8.60
C GLY A 43 -8.38 10.64 8.94
N LYS A 44 -7.93 9.37 8.86
CA LYS A 44 -8.75 8.19 9.08
C LYS A 44 -7.95 7.12 9.83
N TYR A 45 -8.42 6.72 11.00
CA TYR A 45 -7.89 5.65 11.82
C TYR A 45 -8.85 4.49 11.84
N ILE A 46 -8.32 3.28 11.86
CA ILE A 46 -9.14 2.09 12.00
C ILE A 46 -9.32 1.79 13.49
N ILE A 47 -10.51 1.36 13.90
CA ILE A 47 -10.78 1.04 15.31
C ILE A 47 -9.74 0.04 15.87
N GLY A 48 -9.26 0.31 17.08
CA GLY A 48 -8.19 -0.47 17.72
C GLY A 48 -6.78 -0.22 17.17
N GLN A 49 -6.63 0.55 16.08
CA GLN A 49 -5.31 0.93 15.56
C GLN A 49 -4.53 1.73 16.61
N LYS A 50 -3.27 1.34 16.79
CA LYS A 50 -2.24 2.10 17.51
C LYS A 50 -1.18 2.54 16.52
N SER A 51 -1.06 3.84 16.26
CA SER A 51 -0.02 4.35 15.36
C SER A 51 0.52 5.69 15.81
N LYS A 52 1.81 5.93 15.52
CA LYS A 52 2.47 7.18 15.88
C LYS A 52 2.05 8.30 14.91
N LEU A 53 1.77 9.48 15.46
CA LEU A 53 1.58 10.68 14.65
C LEU A 53 2.87 10.99 13.90
N MET A 54 2.79 10.99 12.58
CA MET A 54 3.83 11.57 11.75
C MET A 54 3.57 13.06 11.64
N LEU A 55 4.47 13.87 12.21
CA LEU A 55 4.38 15.32 12.20
C LEU A 55 5.39 15.90 11.21
N ASN A 56 4.92 16.77 10.33
CA ASN A 56 5.81 17.63 9.55
C ASN A 56 5.96 18.98 10.26
N ILE A 57 7.05 19.14 11.01
CA ILE A 57 7.32 20.34 11.81
C ILE A 57 8.37 21.18 11.10
N LYS A 58 7.96 22.31 10.53
CA LYS A 58 8.89 23.29 9.95
C LYS A 58 9.76 23.90 11.06
N ASN A 59 11.05 24.07 10.79
CA ASN A 59 12.03 24.62 11.74
C ASN A 59 12.07 23.87 13.09
N LYS A 60 11.94 22.53 13.07
CA LYS A 60 11.86 21.66 14.27
C LYS A 60 12.83 22.02 15.40
N LYS A 61 14.05 22.46 15.09
CA LYS A 61 15.10 22.86 16.06
C LYS A 61 14.71 24.05 16.97
N GLN A 62 13.73 24.86 16.58
CA GLN A 62 13.26 26.00 17.37
C GLN A 62 12.39 25.58 18.57
N TYR A 63 11.78 24.39 18.50
CA TYR A 63 10.88 23.88 19.52
C TYR A 63 11.65 23.14 20.60
N LYS A 64 11.48 23.54 21.86
CA LYS A 64 12.02 22.81 23.02
C LYS A 64 11.13 21.64 23.45
N LYS A 65 9.82 21.72 23.15
CA LYS A 65 8.85 20.71 23.55
C LYS A 65 7.71 20.62 22.53
N ILE A 66 7.32 19.41 22.20
CA ILE A 66 6.05 19.09 21.51
C ILE A 66 5.19 18.30 22.48
N SER A 67 3.90 18.59 22.53
CA SER A 67 2.94 17.92 23.40
C SER A 67 1.63 17.66 22.68
N PHE A 68 0.90 16.67 23.16
CA PHE A 68 -0.32 16.16 22.54
C PHE A 68 -1.45 16.16 23.56
N ARG A 69 -2.64 16.56 23.14
CA ARG A 69 -3.87 16.46 23.92
C ARG A 69 -5.02 16.04 23.04
N THR A 70 -6.04 15.40 23.60
CA THR A 70 -7.25 15.04 22.85
C THR A 70 -8.44 15.84 23.36
N LYS A 71 -9.26 16.39 22.45
CA LYS A 71 -10.54 17.05 22.82
C LYS A 71 -11.64 16.05 23.20
N ASN A 72 -11.67 14.85 22.60
CA ASN A 72 -12.69 13.82 22.87
C ASN A 72 -12.07 12.43 23.09
N LEU A 73 -11.83 12.10 24.36
CA LEU A 73 -11.15 10.87 24.80
C LEU A 73 -11.89 9.57 24.49
N LYS A 74 -13.21 9.62 24.24
CA LYS A 74 -14.02 8.43 23.89
C LYS A 74 -13.79 7.98 22.44
N LYS A 75 -13.36 8.89 21.56
CA LYS A 75 -13.15 8.60 20.13
C LYS A 75 -11.69 8.32 19.83
N VAL A 76 -10.81 9.17 20.31
CA VAL A 76 -9.36 9.08 20.02
C VAL A 76 -8.62 9.36 21.31
N LYS A 77 -7.53 8.65 21.55
CA LYS A 77 -6.58 8.96 22.62
C LYS A 77 -5.22 9.17 22.00
N VAL A 78 -4.42 10.08 22.56
CA VAL A 78 -3.02 10.26 22.19
C VAL A 78 -2.19 10.20 23.47
N ASP A 79 -1.12 9.41 23.46
CA ASP A 79 -0.17 9.38 24.57
C ASP A 79 0.84 10.54 24.49
N GLN A 80 1.68 10.68 25.50
CA GLN A 80 2.73 11.71 25.55
C GLN A 80 3.80 11.54 24.45
N LYS A 81 3.95 10.34 23.89
CA LYS A 81 4.90 10.00 22.81
C LYS A 81 4.30 10.26 21.42
N GLY A 82 3.04 10.68 21.33
CA GLY A 82 2.32 10.92 20.09
C GLY A 82 1.71 9.66 19.47
N THR A 83 1.57 8.57 20.22
CA THR A 83 0.88 7.36 19.78
C THR A 83 -0.62 7.54 19.90
N VAL A 84 -1.35 7.39 18.80
CA VAL A 84 -2.79 7.52 18.74
C VAL A 84 -3.44 6.16 18.88
N THR A 85 -4.47 6.06 19.72
CA THR A 85 -5.34 4.89 19.86
C THR A 85 -6.77 5.26 19.45
N ALA A 86 -7.32 4.56 18.47
CA ALA A 86 -8.68 4.75 18.00
C ALA A 86 -9.68 3.93 18.84
N GLY A 87 -10.58 4.60 19.56
CA GLY A 87 -11.48 4.02 20.56
C GLY A 87 -12.77 3.43 19.98
N THR A 88 -13.77 4.27 19.69
CA THR A 88 -15.10 3.81 19.22
C THR A 88 -15.39 4.24 17.78
N SER A 89 -16.03 3.36 17.00
CA SER A 89 -16.35 3.59 15.58
C SER A 89 -17.31 4.77 15.36
N GLY A 90 -17.33 5.30 14.12
CA GLY A 90 -18.29 6.30 13.67
C GLY A 90 -18.07 7.73 14.18
N GLY A 91 -16.92 8.03 14.79
CA GLY A 91 -16.64 9.35 15.40
C GLY A 91 -15.57 10.17 14.70
N LYS A 92 -15.75 11.50 14.73
CA LYS A 92 -14.67 12.47 14.52
C LYS A 92 -14.04 12.81 15.88
N GLY A 93 -12.73 12.69 16.00
CA GLY A 93 -11.94 13.12 17.15
C GLY A 93 -10.99 14.25 16.76
N VAL A 94 -10.50 15.01 17.73
CA VAL A 94 -9.49 16.05 17.50
C VAL A 94 -8.31 15.84 18.44
N ILE A 95 -7.11 15.73 17.87
CA ILE A 95 -5.86 15.78 18.62
C ILE A 95 -5.26 17.17 18.45
N ILE A 96 -4.95 17.83 19.56
CA ILE A 96 -4.23 19.11 19.57
C ILE A 96 -2.75 18.80 19.69
N VAL A 97 -1.95 19.31 18.76
CA VAL A 97 -0.48 19.31 18.84
C VAL A 97 -0.02 20.70 19.24
N THR A 98 0.66 20.81 20.38
CA THR A 98 1.21 22.08 20.87
C THR A 98 2.73 22.03 20.87
N GLY A 99 3.37 22.94 20.13
CA GLY A 99 4.80 23.17 20.15
C GLY A 99 5.16 24.41 20.96
N ILE A 100 6.14 24.28 21.85
CA ILE A 100 6.69 25.38 22.65
C ILE A 100 8.11 25.65 22.16
N THR A 101 8.40 26.90 21.78
CA THR A 101 9.74 27.30 21.34
C THR A 101 10.72 27.42 22.52
N LYS A 102 12.02 27.49 22.23
CA LYS A 102 13.05 27.76 23.23
C LYS A 102 12.76 29.05 24.02
N GLU A 103 12.31 30.09 23.31
CA GLU A 103 11.83 31.38 23.83
C GLU A 103 10.48 31.31 24.61
N GLY A 104 9.82 30.16 24.67
CA GLY A 104 8.57 29.98 25.41
C GLY A 104 7.28 30.30 24.64
N LYS A 105 7.36 30.73 23.37
CA LYS A 105 6.19 30.95 22.52
C LYS A 105 5.48 29.63 22.24
N LYS A 106 4.14 29.64 22.30
CA LYS A 106 3.30 28.44 22.10
C LYS A 106 2.57 28.52 20.76
N TYR A 107 2.63 27.43 20.01
CA TYR A 107 1.89 27.23 18.77
C TYR A 107 1.06 25.96 18.91
N SER A 108 -0.18 25.95 18.40
CA SER A 108 -1.04 24.75 18.42
C SER A 108 -1.73 24.53 17.09
N SER A 109 -1.94 23.26 16.72
CA SER A 109 -2.76 22.86 15.58
C SER A 109 -3.67 21.68 15.90
N ASP A 110 -4.85 21.71 15.31
CA ASP A 110 -5.87 20.68 15.46
C ASP A 110 -5.75 19.62 14.36
N ILE A 111 -5.57 18.37 14.75
CA ILE A 111 -5.62 17.19 13.90
C ILE A 111 -7.02 16.59 13.96
N LYS A 112 -7.77 16.71 12.87
CA LYS A 112 -9.08 16.05 12.73
C LYS A 112 -8.88 14.58 12.39
N ILE A 113 -9.31 13.70 13.27
CA ILE A 113 -9.26 12.24 13.11
C ILE A 113 -10.65 11.69 12.86
N THR A 114 -10.79 10.82 11.87
CA THR A 114 -12.00 10.01 11.69
C THR A 114 -11.72 8.59 12.12
N VAL A 115 -12.48 8.03 13.06
CA VAL A 115 -12.38 6.61 13.42
C VAL A 115 -13.35 5.80 12.57
N THR A 116 -12.82 4.82 11.86
CA THR A 116 -13.57 3.94 10.97
C THR A 116 -13.48 2.49 11.43
N ASP A 117 -14.54 1.74 11.18
CA ASP A 117 -14.59 0.29 11.32
C ASP A 117 -14.43 -0.40 9.95
N THR A 118 -14.04 0.35 8.91
CA THR A 118 -13.86 -0.19 7.56
C THR A 118 -12.47 0.07 7.00
N LEU A 119 -11.85 -1.03 6.55
CA LEU A 119 -10.58 -1.01 5.85
C LEU A 119 -10.73 -0.51 4.41
N GLY A 120 -11.89 -0.71 3.78
CA GLY A 120 -12.13 -0.32 2.41
C GLY A 120 -13.44 -0.87 1.86
N LYS A 121 -13.49 -1.12 0.56
CA LYS A 121 -14.61 -1.83 -0.06
C LYS A 121 -14.09 -2.82 -1.07
N TYR A 122 -14.63 -4.03 -1.10
CA TYR A 122 -14.13 -5.11 -1.93
C TYR A 122 -15.19 -5.59 -2.92
N SER A 123 -14.74 -6.10 -4.06
CA SER A 123 -15.58 -6.75 -5.06
C SER A 123 -14.96 -8.08 -5.47
N ASN A 124 -15.79 -9.06 -5.79
CA ASN A 124 -15.39 -10.31 -6.43
C ASN A 124 -15.59 -10.30 -7.94
N LEU A 125 -15.82 -9.12 -8.54
CA LEU A 125 -15.84 -8.92 -10.00
C LEU A 125 -16.88 -9.79 -10.73
N VAL A 126 -18.01 -10.08 -10.09
CA VAL A 126 -19.09 -10.87 -10.71
C VAL A 126 -19.78 -10.07 -11.83
N ASP A 127 -20.02 -8.77 -11.60
CA ASP A 127 -20.70 -7.92 -12.58
C ASP A 127 -19.75 -7.25 -13.57
N LYS A 128 -20.22 -7.08 -14.81
CA LYS A 128 -19.44 -6.49 -15.91
C LYS A 128 -19.09 -5.02 -15.69
N ARG A 129 -19.92 -4.26 -14.97
CA ARG A 129 -19.63 -2.85 -14.67
C ARG A 129 -18.35 -2.74 -13.84
N THR A 130 -18.21 -3.54 -12.79
CA THR A 130 -17.00 -3.56 -11.96
C THR A 130 -15.79 -4.12 -12.72
N GLN A 131 -15.97 -5.16 -13.54
CA GLN A 131 -14.89 -5.66 -14.40
C GLN A 131 -14.36 -4.58 -15.36
N ASN A 132 -15.25 -3.85 -16.03
CA ASN A 132 -14.88 -2.79 -16.96
C ASN A 132 -14.18 -1.62 -16.26
N GLU A 133 -14.66 -1.24 -15.07
CA GLU A 133 -14.04 -0.22 -14.23
C GLU A 133 -12.60 -0.61 -13.85
N VAL A 134 -12.40 -1.82 -13.31
CA VAL A 134 -11.07 -2.29 -12.88
C VAL A 134 -10.13 -2.49 -14.07
N LYS A 135 -10.62 -3.03 -15.19
CA LYS A 135 -9.86 -3.12 -16.43
C LYS A 135 -9.34 -1.76 -16.87
N LYS A 136 -10.19 -0.73 -16.81
CA LYS A 136 -9.80 0.64 -17.13
C LYS A 136 -8.70 1.14 -16.18
N TYR A 137 -8.81 0.91 -14.88
CA TYR A 137 -7.76 1.30 -13.93
C TYR A 137 -6.41 0.63 -14.22
N LEU A 138 -6.43 -0.66 -14.57
CA LEU A 138 -5.20 -1.37 -14.94
C LEU A 138 -4.54 -0.77 -16.17
N ILE A 139 -5.32 -0.55 -17.24
CA ILE A 139 -4.81 0.02 -18.50
C ILE A 139 -4.33 1.46 -18.29
N ASP A 140 -5.10 2.30 -17.58
CA ASP A 140 -4.73 3.69 -17.27
C ASP A 140 -3.44 3.76 -16.41
N ALA A 141 -3.11 2.70 -15.66
CA ALA A 141 -1.87 2.57 -14.90
C ALA A 141 -0.71 1.95 -15.71
N GLY A 142 -0.93 1.70 -17.00
CA GLY A 142 0.07 1.16 -17.91
C GLY A 142 0.12 -0.37 -17.95
N ILE A 143 -0.76 -1.12 -17.30
CA ILE A 143 -0.80 -2.58 -17.48
C ILE A 143 -1.22 -2.89 -18.93
N PRO A 144 -0.52 -3.80 -19.65
CA PRO A 144 -0.88 -4.12 -21.02
C PRO A 144 -2.31 -4.64 -21.08
N LYS A 145 -3.10 -4.16 -22.06
CA LYS A 145 -4.50 -4.57 -22.25
C LYS A 145 -4.66 -6.10 -22.25
N LYS A 146 -3.75 -6.81 -22.94
CA LYS A 146 -3.71 -8.28 -22.98
C LYS A 146 -3.55 -8.94 -21.60
N ASN A 147 -2.75 -8.35 -20.70
CA ASN A 147 -2.56 -8.89 -19.35
C ASN A 147 -3.82 -8.66 -18.50
N ALA A 148 -4.43 -7.47 -18.59
CA ALA A 148 -5.67 -7.18 -17.88
C ALA A 148 -6.85 -8.05 -18.37
N GLU A 149 -6.93 -8.33 -19.66
CA GLU A 149 -7.93 -9.23 -20.26
C GLU A 149 -7.71 -10.70 -19.88
N ALA A 150 -6.46 -11.16 -19.89
CA ALA A 150 -6.11 -12.51 -19.42
C ALA A 150 -6.47 -12.70 -17.95
N TRP A 151 -6.13 -11.74 -17.08
CA TRP A 151 -6.52 -11.77 -15.68
C TRP A 151 -8.04 -11.79 -15.48
N LEU A 152 -8.80 -10.97 -16.23
CA LEU A 152 -10.26 -11.01 -16.18
C LEU A 152 -10.84 -12.34 -16.69
N LYS A 153 -10.17 -13.01 -17.64
CA LYS A 153 -10.56 -14.36 -18.06
C LYS A 153 -10.42 -15.35 -16.90
N ASP A 154 -9.30 -15.33 -16.18
CA ASP A 154 -9.08 -16.16 -14.99
C ASP A 154 -10.15 -15.89 -13.92
N VAL A 155 -10.48 -14.62 -13.66
CA VAL A 155 -11.54 -14.21 -12.74
C VAL A 155 -12.90 -14.78 -13.16
N ASN A 156 -13.29 -14.62 -14.43
CA ASN A 156 -14.58 -15.07 -14.94
C ASN A 156 -14.70 -16.60 -14.88
N GLU A 157 -13.63 -17.30 -15.25
CA GLU A 157 -13.60 -18.75 -15.20
C GLU A 157 -13.69 -19.27 -13.76
N TYR A 158 -12.96 -18.65 -12.84
CA TYR A 158 -13.01 -18.98 -11.43
C TYR A 158 -14.43 -18.81 -10.88
N ASN A 159 -14.99 -17.61 -11.05
CA ASN A 159 -16.33 -17.24 -10.60
C ASN A 159 -17.41 -18.18 -11.18
N LYS A 160 -17.30 -18.55 -12.47
CA LYS A 160 -18.18 -19.53 -13.12
C LYS A 160 -18.04 -20.91 -12.49
N THR A 161 -16.81 -21.37 -12.27
CA THR A 161 -16.51 -22.71 -11.73
C THR A 161 -17.10 -22.88 -10.35
N ILE A 162 -16.92 -21.90 -9.47
CA ILE A 162 -17.44 -21.93 -8.09
C ILE A 162 -18.91 -21.51 -8.00
N LYS A 163 -19.62 -21.40 -9.14
CA LYS A 163 -21.03 -20.95 -9.23
C LYS A 163 -21.31 -19.65 -8.48
N ASN A 164 -20.34 -18.73 -8.47
CA ASN A 164 -20.37 -17.48 -7.72
C ASN A 164 -20.68 -17.65 -6.22
N THR A 165 -20.36 -18.79 -5.60
CA THR A 165 -20.64 -19.07 -4.19
C THR A 165 -20.00 -18.03 -3.27
N SER A 166 -20.81 -17.48 -2.37
CA SER A 166 -20.42 -16.45 -1.38
C SER A 166 -19.80 -15.17 -1.96
N LEU A 167 -19.88 -14.95 -3.28
CA LEU A 167 -19.31 -13.77 -3.94
C LEU A 167 -20.23 -12.55 -3.86
N VAL A 168 -19.61 -11.37 -3.77
CA VAL A 168 -20.32 -10.09 -3.99
C VAL A 168 -20.81 -10.03 -5.43
N LYS A 169 -22.14 -10.09 -5.63
CA LYS A 169 -22.77 -10.23 -6.95
C LYS A 169 -22.72 -8.96 -7.80
N LYS A 170 -22.77 -7.78 -7.19
CA LYS A 170 -22.79 -6.48 -7.87
C LYS A 170 -21.97 -5.45 -7.08
N GLY A 171 -21.13 -4.70 -7.79
CA GLY A 171 -20.41 -3.57 -7.23
C GLY A 171 -19.43 -3.98 -6.13
N TYR A 172 -19.41 -3.19 -5.05
CA TYR A 172 -18.50 -3.36 -3.93
C TYR A 172 -19.28 -3.50 -2.62
N LYS A 173 -18.81 -4.38 -1.73
CA LYS A 173 -19.27 -4.51 -0.34
C LYS A 173 -18.27 -3.84 0.60
N LYS A 174 -18.75 -3.29 1.72
CA LYS A 174 -17.89 -2.74 2.80
C LYS A 174 -16.93 -3.83 3.29
N LEU A 175 -15.64 -3.53 3.32
CA LEU A 175 -14.62 -4.38 3.95
C LEU A 175 -14.51 -3.96 5.42
N GLY A 176 -14.86 -4.87 6.32
CA GLY A 176 -14.70 -4.70 7.77
C GLY A 176 -13.24 -4.83 8.20
N LEU A 177 -13.01 -5.14 9.47
CA LEU A 177 -11.66 -5.36 10.03
C LEU A 177 -11.13 -6.78 9.79
N ASN A 178 -12.04 -7.70 9.51
CA ASN A 178 -11.74 -9.09 9.25
C ASN A 178 -11.84 -9.36 7.74
N ALA A 179 -11.15 -10.41 7.29
CA ALA A 179 -11.27 -10.89 5.92
C ALA A 179 -12.74 -11.20 5.57
N PRO A 180 -13.13 -11.06 4.30
CA PRO A 180 -14.38 -11.65 3.82
C PRO A 180 -14.42 -13.16 4.12
N ILE A 181 -15.53 -13.63 4.66
CA ILE A 181 -15.75 -15.06 4.92
C ILE A 181 -16.42 -15.66 3.68
N TYR A 182 -15.82 -16.73 3.15
CA TYR A 182 -16.33 -17.49 2.02
C TYR A 182 -16.70 -18.91 2.47
N ASN A 183 -17.54 -19.59 1.68
CA ASN A 183 -17.83 -21.01 1.94
C ASN A 183 -16.74 -21.85 1.26
N ASP A 184 -15.57 -21.93 1.90
CA ASP A 184 -14.37 -22.56 1.35
C ASP A 184 -14.60 -24.04 1.03
N ASN A 185 -15.35 -24.76 1.88
CA ASN A 185 -15.72 -26.15 1.64
C ASN A 185 -16.51 -26.31 0.34
N LYS A 186 -17.53 -25.47 0.11
CA LYS A 186 -18.34 -25.54 -1.11
C LYS A 186 -17.56 -25.09 -2.34
N ILE A 187 -16.68 -24.10 -2.18
CA ILE A 187 -15.78 -23.63 -3.24
C ILE A 187 -14.83 -24.77 -3.64
N ALA A 188 -14.19 -25.44 -2.69
CA ALA A 188 -13.30 -26.56 -2.92
C ALA A 188 -14.04 -27.72 -3.61
N GLU A 189 -15.25 -28.05 -3.17
CA GLU A 189 -16.11 -29.07 -3.80
C GLU A 189 -16.39 -28.76 -5.28
N TYR A 190 -16.75 -27.52 -5.61
CA TYR A 190 -17.00 -27.14 -7.00
C TYR A 190 -15.73 -27.12 -7.84
N TRP A 191 -14.61 -26.72 -7.24
CA TRP A 191 -13.33 -26.67 -7.93
C TRP A 191 -12.83 -28.06 -8.29
N SER A 192 -12.81 -28.99 -7.31
CA SER A 192 -12.34 -30.37 -7.50
C SER A 192 -13.21 -31.17 -8.48
N LYS A 193 -14.51 -30.86 -8.57
CA LYS A 193 -15.42 -31.43 -9.58
C LYS A 193 -15.03 -31.07 -11.02
N LYS A 194 -14.44 -29.88 -11.22
CA LYS A 194 -14.01 -29.44 -12.56
C LYS A 194 -12.56 -29.81 -12.84
N TYR A 195 -11.70 -29.73 -11.83
CA TYR A 195 -10.26 -29.87 -11.95
C TYR A 195 -9.72 -30.91 -10.98
N ASN A 196 -9.06 -31.94 -11.51
CA ASN A 196 -8.47 -32.99 -10.70
C ASN A 196 -7.18 -32.50 -10.01
N MET A 197 -6.15 -32.13 -10.78
CA MET A 197 -4.83 -31.74 -10.26
C MET A 197 -4.57 -30.23 -10.28
N PHE A 198 -5.38 -29.46 -10.99
CA PHE A 198 -5.19 -28.00 -11.06
C PHE A 198 -5.82 -27.32 -9.86
N ILE A 199 -4.99 -26.89 -8.90
CA ILE A 199 -5.45 -26.21 -7.68
C ILE A 199 -5.84 -24.74 -7.89
N GLY A 200 -5.72 -24.20 -9.10
CA GLY A 200 -5.96 -22.79 -9.40
C GLY A 200 -4.70 -21.93 -9.33
N TYR A 201 -4.86 -20.62 -9.38
CA TYR A 201 -3.75 -19.67 -9.24
C TYR A 201 -3.84 -18.94 -7.88
N ASN A 202 -2.69 -18.69 -7.27
CA ASN A 202 -2.57 -17.98 -6.00
C ASN A 202 -2.18 -16.50 -6.19
N CYS A 203 -1.85 -15.85 -5.07
CA CYS A 203 -1.37 -14.47 -4.98
C CYS A 203 -0.15 -14.19 -5.85
N ARG A 204 0.89 -15.03 -5.77
CA ARG A 204 2.18 -14.86 -6.47
C ARG A 204 2.01 -14.95 -7.98
N ILE A 205 1.34 -15.99 -8.47
CA ILE A 205 1.06 -16.19 -9.91
C ILE A 205 0.23 -15.02 -10.45
N THR A 206 -0.84 -14.65 -9.75
CA THR A 206 -1.74 -13.56 -10.16
C THR A 206 -1.01 -12.23 -10.25
N ALA A 207 -0.21 -11.89 -9.24
CA ALA A 207 0.53 -10.63 -9.21
C ALA A 207 1.62 -10.58 -10.29
N PHE A 208 2.34 -11.68 -10.49
CA PHE A 208 3.35 -11.79 -11.53
C PHE A 208 2.75 -11.66 -12.92
N ASP A 209 1.65 -12.34 -13.23
CA ASP A 209 1.02 -12.27 -14.56
C ASP A 209 0.65 -10.84 -14.98
N LEU A 210 0.14 -10.05 -14.03
CA LEU A 210 -0.18 -8.66 -14.26
C LEU A 210 1.08 -7.81 -14.53
N LEU A 211 2.17 -8.06 -13.81
CA LEU A 211 3.35 -7.20 -13.76
C LEU A 211 4.59 -7.71 -14.51
N LYS A 212 4.59 -8.93 -15.06
CA LYS A 212 5.79 -9.60 -15.59
C LYS A 212 6.55 -8.83 -16.67
N ASN A 213 5.86 -7.96 -17.41
CA ASN A 213 6.45 -7.08 -18.42
C ASN A 213 7.30 -5.95 -17.82
N TYR A 214 7.10 -5.63 -16.54
CA TYR A 214 7.78 -4.55 -15.81
C TYR A 214 8.82 -5.06 -14.83
N ILE A 215 8.88 -6.37 -14.62
CA ILE A 215 9.85 -7.02 -13.74
C ILE A 215 11.03 -7.49 -14.58
N LYS A 216 12.25 -7.15 -14.16
CA LYS A 216 13.49 -7.68 -14.70
C LYS A 216 14.25 -8.41 -13.61
N THR A 217 15.02 -9.41 -14.00
CA THR A 217 15.91 -10.20 -13.15
C THR A 217 17.21 -10.44 -13.92
N GLY A 218 18.28 -10.77 -13.22
CA GLY A 218 19.51 -11.24 -13.85
C GLY A 218 19.32 -12.56 -14.59
N GLU A 219 20.21 -12.87 -15.53
CA GLU A 219 20.14 -14.08 -16.36
C GLU A 219 20.66 -15.32 -15.63
N ASN A 220 21.69 -15.17 -14.78
CA ASN A 220 22.39 -16.26 -14.09
C ASN A 220 21.95 -16.44 -12.63
N THR A 221 20.68 -16.22 -12.34
CA THR A 221 20.14 -16.30 -10.98
C THR A 221 20.02 -17.77 -10.55
N LYS A 222 20.17 -18.03 -9.25
CA LYS A 222 20.02 -19.37 -8.65
C LYS A 222 18.95 -19.29 -7.55
N PRO A 223 17.66 -19.25 -7.92
CA PRO A 223 16.58 -19.16 -6.95
C PRO A 223 16.51 -20.43 -6.10
N ASN A 224 16.18 -20.26 -4.82
CA ASN A 224 15.72 -21.31 -3.94
C ASN A 224 14.19 -21.39 -4.05
N THR A 225 13.68 -22.49 -4.58
CA THR A 225 12.26 -22.69 -4.90
C THR A 225 11.51 -23.52 -3.86
N ASN A 226 12.07 -23.76 -2.68
CA ASN A 226 11.46 -24.59 -1.63
C ASN A 226 10.02 -24.13 -1.31
N GLU A 227 9.80 -22.82 -1.17
CA GLU A 227 8.47 -22.25 -0.87
C GLU A 227 7.57 -22.07 -2.11
N LEU A 228 7.99 -22.54 -3.28
CA LEU A 228 7.28 -22.40 -4.57
C LEU A 228 6.75 -23.73 -5.12
N PHE A 229 6.79 -24.80 -4.33
CA PHE A 229 6.35 -26.13 -4.80
C PHE A 229 4.88 -26.13 -5.24
N MET A 230 3.97 -25.52 -4.48
CA MET A 230 2.55 -25.44 -4.86
C MET A 230 2.34 -24.56 -6.09
N ASP A 231 3.09 -23.46 -6.24
CA ASP A 231 3.03 -22.59 -7.42
C ASP A 231 3.47 -23.35 -8.66
N SER A 232 4.57 -24.11 -8.54
CA SER A 232 5.13 -24.91 -9.61
C SER A 232 4.16 -26.02 -10.04
N ASP A 233 3.56 -26.71 -9.07
CA ASP A 233 2.55 -27.75 -9.33
C ASP A 233 1.29 -27.16 -9.99
N ALA A 234 0.79 -26.03 -9.48
CA ALA A 234 -0.35 -25.33 -10.07
C ALA A 234 -0.10 -24.90 -11.53
N LEU A 235 1.10 -24.38 -11.83
CA LEU A 235 1.49 -23.98 -13.18
C LEU A 235 1.66 -25.18 -14.11
N LYS A 236 2.21 -26.30 -13.61
CA LYS A 236 2.37 -27.55 -14.35
C LYS A 236 1.02 -28.17 -14.70
N ASN A 237 0.08 -28.20 -13.77
CA ASN A 237 -1.24 -28.80 -13.94
C ASN A 237 -2.27 -27.84 -14.54
N SER A 238 -1.88 -26.59 -14.83
CA SER A 238 -2.76 -25.59 -15.41
C SER A 238 -3.28 -26.02 -16.79
N PRO A 239 -4.58 -25.82 -17.09
CA PRO A 239 -5.12 -26.01 -18.44
C PRO A 239 -4.59 -24.98 -19.45
N TYR A 240 -3.89 -23.94 -18.98
CA TYR A 240 -3.31 -22.88 -19.80
C TYR A 240 -1.82 -22.72 -19.52
N GLN A 241 -1.01 -22.73 -20.58
CA GLN A 241 0.41 -22.42 -20.47
C GLN A 241 0.60 -20.92 -20.16
N LYS A 242 0.88 -20.59 -18.89
CA LYS A 242 1.13 -19.21 -18.46
C LYS A 242 2.55 -18.72 -18.72
N TYR A 243 3.53 -19.59 -18.51
CA TYR A 243 4.95 -19.26 -18.54
C TYR A 243 5.73 -20.05 -19.58
N ASN A 244 6.63 -19.33 -20.24
CA ASN A 244 7.77 -19.92 -20.90
C ASN A 244 8.95 -20.02 -19.91
N LYS A 245 10.06 -20.65 -20.31
CA LYS A 245 11.24 -20.82 -19.45
C LYS A 245 11.76 -19.51 -18.84
N LYS A 246 11.70 -18.40 -19.59
CA LYS A 246 12.16 -17.08 -19.14
C LYS A 246 11.24 -16.49 -18.07
N ASP A 247 9.93 -16.60 -18.27
CA ASP A 247 8.92 -16.18 -17.29
C ASP A 247 9.01 -17.03 -16.02
N THR A 248 9.17 -18.35 -16.14
CA THR A 248 9.39 -19.26 -14.99
C THR A 248 10.61 -18.86 -14.18
N LYS A 249 11.77 -18.66 -14.84
CA LYS A 249 13.00 -18.26 -14.14
C LYS A 249 12.86 -16.92 -13.41
N LYS A 250 12.18 -15.96 -14.05
CA LYS A 250 11.91 -14.64 -13.48
C LYS A 250 10.98 -14.74 -12.26
N PHE A 251 9.94 -15.57 -12.34
CA PHE A 251 9.01 -15.85 -11.24
C PHE A 251 9.74 -16.46 -10.04
N GLU A 252 10.51 -17.53 -10.27
CA GLU A 252 11.30 -18.20 -9.23
C GLU A 252 12.32 -17.25 -8.59
N THR A 253 13.00 -16.42 -9.40
CA THR A 253 13.97 -15.43 -8.88
C THR A 253 13.30 -14.39 -8.00
N LEU A 254 12.12 -13.90 -8.39
CA LEU A 254 11.39 -12.87 -7.66
C LEU A 254 10.89 -13.37 -6.30
N TYR A 255 10.37 -14.59 -6.26
CA TYR A 255 9.72 -15.18 -5.08
C TYR A 255 10.56 -16.23 -4.35
N SER A 256 11.83 -16.38 -4.72
CA SER A 256 12.79 -17.26 -4.04
C SER A 256 12.78 -17.06 -2.53
N SER A 257 12.90 -18.16 -1.79
CA SER A 257 13.29 -18.12 -0.38
C SER A 257 14.71 -17.59 -0.24
N ILE A 258 15.00 -16.94 0.89
CA ILE A 258 16.28 -16.29 1.16
C ILE A 258 16.72 -16.64 2.57
N ASN A 259 17.83 -17.36 2.69
CA ASN A 259 18.41 -17.66 4.01
C ASN A 259 18.67 -16.37 4.79
N THR A 260 18.35 -16.39 6.08
CA THR A 260 18.48 -15.22 6.94
C THR A 260 19.07 -15.58 8.30
N VAL A 261 19.12 -14.60 9.21
CA VAL A 261 19.78 -14.73 10.52
C VAL A 261 18.75 -14.96 11.62
N SER A 262 19.13 -15.67 12.70
CA SER A 262 18.25 -15.83 13.87
C SER A 262 18.13 -14.50 14.59
N SER A 263 17.07 -13.76 14.29
CA SER A 263 16.77 -12.45 14.88
C SER A 263 15.29 -12.14 14.75
N THR A 264 14.76 -11.35 15.68
CA THR A 264 13.42 -10.76 15.57
C THR A 264 13.46 -9.35 14.96
N ASN A 265 14.65 -8.83 14.62
CA ASN A 265 14.83 -7.48 14.11
C ASN A 265 14.50 -7.40 12.61
N VAL A 266 13.30 -6.90 12.31
CA VAL A 266 12.79 -6.67 10.95
C VAL A 266 13.77 -5.91 10.05
N ASN A 267 14.51 -4.92 10.56
CA ASN A 267 15.45 -4.15 9.74
C ASN A 267 16.64 -4.98 9.24
N LYS A 268 17.08 -5.99 10.01
CA LYS A 268 18.12 -6.92 9.55
C LYS A 268 17.62 -7.74 8.37
N HIS A 269 16.39 -8.25 8.45
CA HIS A 269 15.76 -9.04 7.38
C HIS A 269 15.50 -8.21 6.12
N ILE A 270 15.04 -6.96 6.27
CA ILE A 270 14.91 -6.01 5.15
C ILE A 270 16.26 -5.82 4.43
N GLY A 271 17.34 -5.66 5.19
CA GLY A 271 18.70 -5.54 4.63
C GLY A 271 19.11 -6.77 3.81
N ILE A 272 18.85 -7.96 4.34
CA ILE A 272 19.14 -9.24 3.67
C ILE A 272 18.33 -9.40 2.37
N LEU A 273 17.02 -9.12 2.43
CA LEU A 273 16.16 -9.14 1.24
C LEU A 273 16.63 -8.15 0.17
N ARG A 274 16.97 -6.91 0.54
CA ARG A 274 17.48 -5.91 -0.40
C ARG A 274 18.79 -6.35 -1.05
N LYS A 275 19.70 -6.95 -0.27
CA LYS A 275 20.96 -7.50 -0.79
C LYS A 275 20.70 -8.61 -1.80
N TYR A 276 19.78 -9.54 -1.51
CA TYR A 276 19.39 -10.58 -2.45
C TYR A 276 18.83 -9.99 -3.76
N ARG A 277 17.90 -9.02 -3.65
CA ARG A 277 17.26 -8.41 -4.83
C ARG A 277 18.25 -7.64 -5.69
N SER A 278 19.16 -6.89 -5.06
CA SER A 278 20.25 -6.20 -5.76
C SER A 278 21.19 -7.17 -6.45
N LYS A 279 21.66 -8.23 -5.76
CA LYS A 279 22.54 -9.26 -6.33
C LYS A 279 21.94 -9.94 -7.56
N ASN A 280 20.62 -10.15 -7.55
CA ASN A 280 19.90 -10.83 -8.63
C ASN A 280 19.30 -9.86 -9.67
N ASN A 281 19.71 -8.59 -9.67
CA ASN A 281 19.23 -7.55 -10.59
C ASN A 281 17.70 -7.46 -10.69
N ILE A 282 17.01 -7.69 -9.56
CA ILE A 282 15.56 -7.63 -9.49
C ILE A 282 15.15 -6.16 -9.52
N THR A 283 14.55 -5.72 -10.61
CA THR A 283 14.17 -4.31 -10.82
C THR A 283 12.76 -4.18 -11.41
N PHE A 284 12.16 -3.02 -11.18
CA PHE A 284 10.79 -2.70 -11.60
C PHE A 284 10.80 -1.44 -12.46
N SER A 285 10.22 -1.49 -13.65
CA SER A 285 10.15 -0.35 -14.59
C SER A 285 9.08 0.67 -14.15
N HIS A 286 9.41 1.49 -13.14
CA HIS A 286 8.53 2.53 -12.58
C HIS A 286 8.12 3.62 -13.59
N ASP A 287 8.90 3.78 -14.65
CA ASP A 287 8.63 4.68 -15.77
C ASP A 287 7.49 4.17 -16.68
N LYS A 288 7.24 2.86 -16.70
CA LYS A 288 6.30 2.21 -17.64
C LYS A 288 4.96 1.84 -17.01
N THR A 289 4.89 1.77 -15.69
CA THR A 289 3.64 1.48 -14.98
C THR A 289 3.57 2.21 -13.66
N LYS A 290 2.36 2.67 -13.34
CA LYS A 290 2.02 3.21 -12.02
C LYS A 290 1.62 2.12 -11.02
N ALA A 291 1.46 0.87 -11.48
CA ALA A 291 1.15 -0.25 -10.62
C ALA A 291 2.41 -0.72 -9.88
N SER A 292 2.22 -1.13 -8.62
CA SER A 292 3.28 -1.65 -7.77
C SER A 292 2.99 -3.09 -7.37
N LEU A 293 4.03 -3.92 -7.34
CA LEU A 293 3.97 -5.20 -6.64
C LEU A 293 4.01 -4.93 -5.14
N ILE A 294 3.04 -5.47 -4.40
CA ILE A 294 3.06 -5.51 -2.94
C ILE A 294 3.39 -6.93 -2.52
N THR A 295 4.40 -7.11 -1.68
CA THR A 295 4.73 -8.41 -1.08
C THR A 295 4.78 -8.30 0.43
N VAL A 296 4.13 -9.25 1.12
CA VAL A 296 4.29 -9.45 2.56
C VAL A 296 5.32 -10.55 2.75
N ILE A 297 6.42 -10.22 3.42
CA ILE A 297 7.56 -11.10 3.63
C ILE A 297 7.48 -11.68 5.03
N PHE A 298 7.55 -13.01 5.11
CA PHE A 298 7.53 -13.77 6.35
C PHE A 298 8.94 -14.22 6.69
N HIS A 299 9.16 -14.55 7.96
CA HIS A 299 10.40 -15.13 8.46
C HIS A 299 10.06 -16.48 9.07
N SER A 300 10.46 -17.55 8.40
CA SER A 300 10.36 -18.91 8.91
C SER A 300 11.61 -19.24 9.70
N TYR A 301 11.43 -19.74 10.93
CA TYR A 301 12.52 -20.23 11.77
C TYR A 301 12.15 -21.63 12.27
N ILE A 302 12.75 -22.67 11.69
CA ILE A 302 12.62 -24.05 12.14
C ILE A 302 13.87 -24.45 12.93
N SER A 303 15.05 -24.13 12.41
CA SER A 303 16.34 -24.37 13.07
C SER A 303 17.36 -23.30 12.68
N LYS A 304 18.58 -23.38 13.22
CA LYS A 304 19.67 -22.48 12.77
C LYS A 304 19.97 -22.60 11.28
N ASN A 305 19.79 -23.79 10.70
CA ASN A 305 20.07 -24.08 9.29
C ASN A 305 18.82 -23.94 8.40
N GLU A 306 17.63 -23.98 9.00
CA GLU A 306 16.34 -23.79 8.34
C GLU A 306 15.71 -22.48 8.83
N ASN A 307 16.27 -21.39 8.31
CA ASN A 307 15.90 -20.03 8.67
C ASN A 307 15.88 -19.15 7.41
N GLU A 308 14.69 -18.74 6.99
CA GLU A 308 14.51 -18.08 5.70
C GLU A 308 13.44 -16.99 5.69
N LEU A 309 13.62 -16.06 4.76
CA LEU A 309 12.61 -15.11 4.33
C LEU A 309 11.93 -15.61 3.08
N PHE A 310 10.61 -15.55 3.04
CA PHE A 310 9.85 -15.92 1.86
C PHE A 310 8.64 -14.99 1.66
N THR A 311 8.12 -14.97 0.44
CA THR A 311 6.93 -14.17 0.14
C THR A 311 5.67 -14.95 0.53
N GLY A 312 5.13 -14.65 1.72
CA GLY A 312 3.89 -15.25 2.22
C GLY A 312 2.63 -14.72 1.51
N HIS A 313 2.68 -13.49 0.99
CA HIS A 313 1.57 -12.93 0.21
C HIS A 313 2.03 -11.93 -0.85
N ALA A 314 1.30 -11.84 -1.96
CA ALA A 314 1.54 -10.89 -3.04
C ALA A 314 0.23 -10.30 -3.62
N GLY A 315 0.29 -9.06 -4.08
CA GLY A 315 -0.81 -8.44 -4.83
C GLY A 315 -0.35 -7.23 -5.63
N VAL A 316 -1.26 -6.65 -6.40
CA VAL A 316 -0.97 -5.50 -7.27
C VAL A 316 -1.71 -4.28 -6.80
N LEU A 317 -0.97 -3.25 -6.39
CA LEU A 317 -1.53 -1.95 -6.00
C LEU A 317 -1.53 -1.02 -7.21
N VAL A 318 -2.70 -0.45 -7.52
CA VAL A 318 -2.86 0.48 -8.64
C VAL A 318 -3.46 1.79 -8.13
N PRO A 319 -2.78 2.94 -8.31
CA PRO A 319 -3.36 4.23 -8.00
C PRO A 319 -4.51 4.55 -8.96
N VAL A 320 -5.60 5.12 -8.44
CA VAL A 320 -6.77 5.52 -9.24
C VAL A 320 -6.91 7.05 -9.30
N LYS A 321 -7.64 7.55 -10.31
CA LYS A 321 -7.93 8.99 -10.44
C LYS A 321 -8.73 9.49 -9.22
N ASN A 322 -8.49 10.74 -8.81
CA ASN A 322 -9.13 11.43 -7.67
C ASN A 322 -8.77 10.89 -6.27
N ASN A 323 -7.51 10.45 -6.12
CA ASN A 323 -6.91 9.91 -4.90
C ASN A 323 -7.49 8.54 -4.48
N GLY A 324 -6.57 7.63 -4.08
CA GLY A 324 -6.90 6.27 -3.65
C GLY A 324 -6.25 5.20 -4.50
N TYR A 325 -6.55 3.94 -4.16
CA TYR A 325 -5.91 2.77 -4.72
C TYR A 325 -6.92 1.64 -4.91
N ILE A 326 -6.73 0.82 -5.94
CA ILE A 326 -7.24 -0.55 -5.96
C ILE A 326 -6.10 -1.51 -5.65
N PHE A 327 -6.41 -2.57 -4.92
CA PHE A 327 -5.51 -3.68 -4.65
C PHE A 327 -6.11 -4.94 -5.25
N ILE A 328 -5.44 -5.52 -6.24
CA ILE A 328 -5.80 -6.79 -6.85
C ILE A 328 -5.17 -7.90 -6.03
N GLU A 329 -6.00 -8.84 -5.59
CA GLU A 329 -5.59 -9.86 -4.66
C GLU A 329 -6.25 -11.20 -4.95
N LYS A 330 -5.50 -12.24 -4.66
CA LYS A 330 -5.93 -13.64 -4.69
C LYS A 330 -5.30 -14.32 -3.47
N ILE A 331 -6.00 -14.32 -2.33
CA ILE A 331 -5.42 -14.66 -1.01
C ILE A 331 -4.68 -16.00 -1.04
N SER A 332 -5.33 -17.04 -1.57
CA SER A 332 -4.79 -18.39 -1.71
C SER A 332 -5.24 -18.99 -3.04
N PHE A 333 -4.90 -20.25 -3.31
CA PHE A 333 -5.43 -21.02 -4.45
C PHE A 333 -6.96 -21.15 -4.44
N GLN A 334 -7.55 -21.35 -3.26
CA GLN A 334 -8.99 -21.58 -3.07
C GLN A 334 -9.80 -20.32 -2.77
N SER A 335 -9.16 -19.20 -2.42
CA SER A 335 -9.89 -17.97 -2.13
C SER A 335 -10.33 -17.29 -3.41
N PRO A 336 -11.50 -16.65 -3.47
CA PRO A 336 -11.91 -15.88 -4.65
C PRO A 336 -10.95 -14.75 -5.02
N TYR A 337 -10.92 -14.41 -6.32
CA TYR A 337 -10.32 -13.14 -6.75
C TYR A 337 -11.05 -11.98 -6.10
N GLN A 338 -10.30 -10.98 -5.68
CA GLN A 338 -10.86 -9.76 -5.14
C GLN A 338 -10.12 -8.51 -5.61
N VAL A 339 -10.88 -7.42 -5.64
CA VAL A 339 -10.35 -6.07 -5.78
C VAL A 339 -10.81 -5.26 -4.60
N ILE A 340 -9.87 -4.70 -3.86
CA ILE A 340 -10.14 -3.88 -2.69
C ILE A 340 -9.81 -2.42 -3.03
N LYS A 341 -10.77 -1.52 -2.80
CA LYS A 341 -10.56 -0.08 -2.88
C LYS A 341 -10.13 0.46 -1.53
N PHE A 342 -8.97 1.09 -1.50
CA PHE A 342 -8.40 1.80 -0.36
C PHE A 342 -8.33 3.30 -0.65
N ALA A 343 -8.60 4.13 0.36
CA ALA A 343 -8.37 5.57 0.27
C ALA A 343 -6.88 5.92 0.41
N SER A 344 -6.08 5.05 1.03
CA SER A 344 -4.65 5.29 1.24
C SER A 344 -3.86 3.99 1.44
N LYS A 345 -2.53 4.08 1.28
CA LYS A 345 -1.60 2.98 1.59
C LYS A 345 -1.60 2.60 3.08
N GLN A 346 -2.00 3.50 3.98
CA GLN A 346 -2.17 3.17 5.40
C GLN A 346 -3.29 2.14 5.60
N GLN A 347 -4.39 2.24 4.86
CA GLN A 347 -5.46 1.23 4.94
C GLN A 347 -5.00 -0.12 4.36
N LEU A 348 -4.16 -0.10 3.31
CA LEU A 348 -3.52 -1.31 2.80
C LEU A 348 -2.61 -1.95 3.87
N ASN A 349 -1.76 -1.16 4.55
CA ASN A 349 -0.92 -1.67 5.64
C ASN A 349 -1.77 -2.32 6.72
N GLU A 350 -2.80 -1.62 7.19
CA GLU A 350 -3.70 -2.13 8.23
C GLU A 350 -4.41 -3.41 7.79
N TYR A 351 -4.85 -3.49 6.54
CA TYR A 351 -5.45 -4.70 6.00
C TYR A 351 -4.47 -5.88 6.01
N LEU A 352 -3.28 -5.71 5.42
CA LEU A 352 -2.31 -6.79 5.30
C LEU A 352 -1.74 -7.19 6.66
N MET A 353 -1.42 -6.24 7.53
CA MET A 353 -0.88 -6.56 8.85
C MET A 353 -1.93 -7.19 9.76
N ARG A 354 -3.22 -6.83 9.66
CA ARG A 354 -4.26 -7.55 10.42
C ARG A 354 -4.45 -9.00 9.95
N MET A 355 -4.19 -9.26 8.66
CA MET A 355 -4.23 -10.60 8.09
C MET A 355 -3.03 -11.45 8.52
N TYR A 356 -1.83 -10.85 8.58
CA TYR A 356 -0.59 -11.63 8.62
C TYR A 356 0.28 -11.40 9.86
N ASP A 357 0.13 -10.29 10.58
CA ASP A 357 0.78 -10.06 11.88
C ASP A 357 -0.06 -10.71 13.00
N THR A 358 -0.11 -12.03 12.98
CA THR A 358 -0.95 -12.84 13.88
C THR A 358 -0.15 -13.63 14.90
N GLU A 359 1.15 -13.84 14.67
CA GLU A 359 2.05 -14.59 15.56
C GLU A 359 2.37 -13.83 16.85
N TRP A 360 2.39 -14.56 17.96
CA TRP A 360 2.75 -14.06 19.29
C TRP A 360 3.80 -14.95 19.95
N GLY A 361 4.81 -14.33 20.58
CA GLY A 361 5.84 -15.04 21.34
C GLY A 361 6.81 -15.91 20.51
N GLN A 362 6.79 -15.82 19.18
CA GLN A 362 7.69 -16.58 18.32
C GLN A 362 9.08 -15.91 18.23
N ASN A 363 10.11 -16.73 17.98
CA ASN A 363 11.48 -16.25 17.72
C ASN A 363 11.66 -15.69 16.29
N THR A 364 10.55 -15.42 15.60
CA THR A 364 10.52 -14.86 14.25
C THR A 364 10.36 -13.33 14.31
N SER A 365 10.94 -12.61 13.34
CA SER A 365 10.58 -11.22 13.13
C SER A 365 9.14 -11.08 12.67
N LYS A 366 8.51 -9.97 13.04
CA LYS A 366 7.22 -9.55 12.49
C LYS A 366 7.24 -9.51 10.95
N PRO A 367 6.14 -9.84 10.25
CA PRO A 367 6.10 -9.73 8.81
C PRO A 367 6.26 -8.27 8.38
N PHE A 368 6.82 -8.07 7.20
CA PHE A 368 7.02 -6.72 6.65
C PHE A 368 6.58 -6.60 5.21
N ILE A 369 6.16 -5.40 4.83
CA ILE A 369 5.54 -5.13 3.53
C ILE A 369 6.53 -4.39 2.65
N MET A 370 6.76 -4.92 1.46
CA MET A 370 7.51 -4.27 0.40
C MET A 370 6.57 -3.77 -0.69
N GLU A 371 6.79 -2.56 -1.17
CA GLU A 371 6.26 -2.03 -2.42
C GLU A 371 7.41 -2.02 -3.45
N ASN A 372 7.33 -2.91 -4.42
CA ASN A 372 8.44 -3.25 -5.31
C ASN A 372 9.69 -3.55 -4.46
N ASN A 373 10.81 -2.85 -4.68
CA ASN A 373 12.05 -3.03 -3.92
C ASN A 373 12.16 -2.23 -2.61
N ASN A 374 11.17 -1.39 -2.32
CA ASN A 374 11.20 -0.53 -1.14
C ASN A 374 10.26 -1.05 -0.07
N VAL A 375 10.59 -0.80 1.19
CA VAL A 375 9.62 -1.01 2.28
C VAL A 375 8.45 -0.08 2.02
N LEU A 376 7.21 -0.55 2.21
CA LEU A 376 6.02 0.28 2.09
C LEU A 376 6.20 1.51 2.98
N SER A 377 6.03 2.71 2.42
CA SER A 377 6.43 3.96 3.09
C SER A 377 5.71 4.21 4.43
N CYS A 378 4.51 3.66 4.59
CA CYS A 378 3.72 3.72 5.82
C CYS A 378 3.70 2.40 6.59
N TYR A 379 4.66 1.51 6.35
CA TYR A 379 4.76 0.22 7.03
C TYR A 379 4.81 0.40 8.55
N HIS A 380 3.95 -0.36 9.24
CA HIS A 380 4.03 -0.54 10.67
C HIS A 380 3.36 -1.86 11.06
N PRO A 381 3.90 -2.61 12.04
CA PRO A 381 3.20 -3.73 12.66
C PRO A 381 1.95 -3.26 13.38
N VAL A 382 0.99 -4.16 13.56
CA VAL A 382 -0.30 -3.86 14.21
C VAL A 382 -0.54 -4.67 15.48
N ARG A 383 0.31 -5.67 15.80
CA ARG A 383 0.23 -6.44 17.04
C ARG A 383 1.53 -6.53 17.82
#